data_AF-A0A2D7BWH0-F1
#
_entry.id   AF-A0A2D7BWH0-F1
#
_cell.length_a   1.000
_cell.length_b   1.000
_cell.length_c   1.000
_cell.angle_alpha   90.00
_cell.angle_beta   90.00
_cell.angle_gamma   90.00
#
_symmetry.space_group_name_H-M   'P 1'
#
loop_
_entity.id
_entity.type
_entity.pdbx_description
1 polymer ?
#
loop_
_entity_poly.entity_id
_entity_poly.type
_entity_poly.pdbx_seq_one_letter_code
_entity_poly.pdbx_strand_id
1 'polypeptide(L)'
;MNYELTIFKSQFDNKTHKKVSLPSWVEFVKLLKGLSNQKGEKGGVDSSPLISPAVFQDGETRANRSVSHWGGWCAVDVDDHDFTNDVGTLKENLSEQFSDLDFVCYSTAGSRAELLKFRLVFRLDETVEQDRIKSFWFALNTELGEIGDPQTKDLARMYYVPAQYPNALDFFFAHSGGNAINVSELCAKHPYVEKTGNSFLDRLPPEMQKAVIEHRKESLNNTDYTWTSYRDCPFFPKRMGMEYRAITDTGWYLKMYQIMVAIAGHAVAKGYPITASEIATLCKEFDSETGNWYENRPIQTEADRALEYIYRNG
;
A
#
# COMPACT_ATOMS: atom_id res chain seq x y z
N MET A 1 29.05 0.17 -4.12
CA MET A 1 27.80 -0.15 -3.40
C MET A 1 27.59 -1.66 -3.45
N ASN A 2 27.07 -2.25 -2.38
CA ASN A 2 26.62 -3.65 -2.36
C ASN A 2 25.09 -3.71 -2.54
N TYR A 3 24.57 -4.87 -2.93
CA TYR A 3 23.14 -5.15 -3.00
C TYR A 3 22.73 -5.93 -1.75
N GLU A 4 21.93 -5.32 -0.90
CA GLU A 4 21.64 -5.82 0.44
C GLU A 4 20.18 -6.22 0.60
N LEU A 5 19.93 -7.31 1.31
CA LEU A 5 18.59 -7.75 1.66
C LEU A 5 18.53 -8.27 3.09
N THR A 6 17.36 -8.14 3.71
CA THR A 6 17.05 -8.77 5.00
C THR A 6 16.11 -9.94 4.78
N ILE A 7 16.43 -11.09 5.39
CA ILE A 7 15.67 -12.34 5.26
C ILE A 7 14.80 -12.57 6.50
N PHE A 8 13.53 -12.88 6.28
CA PHE A 8 12.55 -13.23 7.31
C PHE A 8 12.08 -14.66 7.12
N LYS A 9 11.99 -15.44 8.21
CA LYS A 9 11.56 -16.85 8.12
C LYS A 9 10.08 -16.96 7.70
N SER A 10 9.26 -16.02 8.13
CA SER A 10 7.84 -15.95 7.81
C SER A 10 7.35 -14.52 7.91
N GLN A 11 6.11 -14.27 7.49
CA GLN A 11 5.47 -12.96 7.61
C GLN A 11 5.34 -12.44 9.05
N PHE A 12 5.44 -13.33 10.04
CA PHE A 12 5.38 -13.01 11.48
C PHE A 12 6.77 -12.86 12.11
N ASP A 13 7.84 -13.15 11.37
CA ASP A 13 9.20 -12.96 11.84
C ASP A 13 9.54 -11.47 11.85
N ASN A 14 9.86 -10.94 13.03
CA ASN A 14 10.21 -9.55 13.23
C ASN A 14 11.70 -9.35 13.54
N LYS A 15 12.52 -10.41 13.49
CA LYS A 15 13.96 -10.32 13.76
C LYS A 15 14.72 -9.94 12.49
N THR A 16 15.49 -8.87 12.55
CA THR A 16 16.20 -8.26 11.40
C THR A 16 17.65 -8.73 11.22
N HIS A 17 18.07 -9.72 12.01
CA HIS A 17 19.44 -10.22 12.11
C HIS A 17 20.00 -10.94 10.86
N LYS A 18 19.16 -11.43 9.95
CA LYS A 18 19.62 -12.17 8.76
C LYS A 18 19.79 -11.22 7.59
N LYS A 19 20.99 -10.65 7.47
CA LYS A 19 21.35 -9.73 6.39
C LYS A 19 22.23 -10.46 5.38
N VAL A 20 21.99 -10.21 4.09
CA VAL A 20 22.84 -10.67 2.99
C VAL A 20 23.31 -9.43 2.25
N SER A 21 24.60 -9.36 1.93
CA SER A 21 25.22 -8.27 1.18
C SER A 21 26.01 -8.87 0.01
N LEU A 22 25.61 -8.54 -1.21
CA LEU A 22 26.21 -9.06 -2.44
C LEU A 22 27.00 -7.98 -3.16
N PRO A 23 28.19 -8.30 -3.73
CA PRO A 23 29.08 -7.29 -4.30
C PRO A 23 28.64 -6.75 -5.67
N SER A 24 27.67 -7.38 -6.33
CA SER A 24 27.20 -6.97 -7.65
C SER A 24 25.76 -7.39 -7.93
N TRP A 25 25.13 -6.71 -8.90
CA TRP A 25 23.79 -7.05 -9.38
C TRP A 25 23.75 -8.45 -9.98
N VAL A 26 24.81 -8.87 -10.68
CA VAL A 26 24.91 -10.21 -11.27
C VAL A 26 24.81 -11.29 -10.19
N GLU A 27 25.52 -11.13 -9.06
CA GLU A 27 25.42 -12.07 -7.94
C GLU A 27 24.03 -12.01 -7.26
N PHE A 28 23.40 -10.83 -7.21
CA PHE A 28 22.02 -10.67 -6.72
C PHE A 28 21.02 -11.43 -7.59
N VAL A 29 21.06 -11.25 -8.91
CA VAL A 29 20.20 -11.98 -9.86
C VAL A 29 20.45 -13.48 -9.79
N LYS A 30 21.72 -13.90 -9.66
CA LYS A 30 22.10 -15.31 -9.51
C LYS A 30 21.54 -15.93 -8.23
N LEU A 31 21.54 -15.20 -7.11
CA LEU A 31 20.89 -15.64 -5.87
C LEU A 31 19.39 -15.87 -6.12
N LEU A 32 18.68 -14.89 -6.69
CA LEU A 32 17.25 -15.01 -6.97
C LEU A 32 16.94 -16.15 -7.94
N LYS A 33 17.75 -16.34 -8.99
CA LYS A 33 17.60 -17.45 -9.94
C LYS A 33 17.86 -18.80 -9.27
N GLY A 34 18.81 -18.87 -8.34
CA GLY A 34 19.07 -20.07 -7.56
C GLY A 34 17.87 -20.46 -6.70
N LEU A 35 17.24 -19.46 -6.06
CA LEU A 35 16.02 -19.63 -5.26
C LEU A 35 14.82 -20.03 -6.13
N SER A 36 14.67 -19.49 -7.35
CA SER A 36 13.54 -19.82 -8.24
C SER A 36 13.46 -21.30 -8.61
N ASN A 37 14.57 -22.04 -8.47
CA ASN A 37 14.64 -23.47 -8.75
C ASN A 37 14.41 -24.35 -7.51
N GLN A 38 14.18 -23.74 -6.34
CA GLN A 38 13.89 -24.44 -5.10
C GLN A 38 12.38 -24.62 -4.93
N LYS A 39 11.98 -25.67 -4.20
CA LYS A 39 10.59 -25.80 -3.75
C LYS A 39 10.23 -24.68 -2.78
N GLY A 40 9.04 -24.13 -2.91
CA GLY A 40 8.51 -23.10 -2.04
C GLY A 40 7.19 -23.48 -1.39
N GLU A 41 6.86 -22.82 -0.29
CA GLU A 41 5.59 -22.97 0.42
C GLU A 41 5.13 -21.59 0.91
N LYS A 42 3.86 -21.27 0.78
CA LYS A 42 3.31 -19.99 1.26
C LYS A 42 2.63 -20.20 2.61
N GLY A 43 3.24 -19.67 3.67
CA GLY A 43 2.72 -19.79 5.03
C GLY A 43 2.98 -21.17 5.65
N GLY A 44 2.49 -21.35 6.89
CA GLY A 44 2.75 -22.57 7.66
C GLY A 44 4.16 -22.66 8.25
N VAL A 45 4.47 -23.83 8.81
CA VAL A 45 5.74 -24.10 9.51
C VAL A 45 6.93 -24.16 8.54
N ASP A 46 6.67 -24.67 7.33
CA ASP A 46 7.66 -24.86 6.26
C ASP A 46 7.64 -23.72 5.23
N SER A 47 7.07 -22.57 5.60
CA SER A 47 6.99 -21.39 4.73
C SER A 47 8.34 -21.04 4.12
N SER A 48 8.34 -20.74 2.83
CA SER A 48 9.44 -20.07 2.16
C SER A 48 9.79 -18.77 2.89
N PRO A 49 11.09 -18.40 2.91
CA PRO A 49 11.51 -17.15 3.48
C PRO A 49 10.98 -15.97 2.66
N LEU A 50 10.92 -14.81 3.30
CA LEU A 50 10.69 -13.53 2.66
C LEU A 50 11.98 -12.72 2.65
N ILE A 51 12.12 -11.86 1.65
CA ILE A 51 13.22 -10.91 1.49
C ILE A 51 12.67 -9.50 1.52
N SER A 52 13.45 -8.58 2.06
CA SER A 52 13.16 -7.15 2.07
C SER A 52 14.34 -6.38 1.50
N PRO A 53 14.13 -5.33 0.68
CA PRO A 53 15.19 -4.40 0.32
C PRO A 53 15.62 -3.58 1.53
N ALA A 54 14.80 -3.50 2.58
CA ALA A 54 15.13 -2.75 3.78
C ALA A 54 16.25 -3.39 4.58
N VAL A 55 17.24 -2.57 4.91
CA VAL A 55 18.25 -2.83 5.93
C VAL A 55 17.82 -2.09 7.19
N PHE A 56 17.91 -2.77 8.33
CA PHE A 56 17.44 -2.24 9.62
C PHE A 56 18.60 -1.87 10.53
N GLN A 57 18.37 -0.90 11.41
CA GLN A 57 19.28 -0.54 12.50
C GLN A 57 19.60 -1.76 13.36
N ASP A 58 20.83 -1.85 13.85
CA ASP A 58 21.29 -3.02 14.58
C ASP A 58 20.58 -3.16 15.93
N GLY A 59 20.14 -4.39 16.23
CA GLY A 59 19.39 -4.70 17.45
C GLY A 59 17.89 -4.36 17.40
N GLU A 60 17.43 -3.66 16.36
CA GLU A 60 16.03 -3.29 16.20
C GLU A 60 15.17 -4.40 15.58
N THR A 61 13.86 -4.28 15.75
CA THR A 61 12.88 -5.18 15.12
C THR A 61 12.36 -4.62 13.80
N ARG A 62 11.69 -5.46 13.01
CA ARG A 62 11.08 -5.04 11.74
C ARG A 62 9.98 -4.00 11.99
N ALA A 63 10.29 -2.73 11.73
CA ALA A 63 9.36 -1.62 11.76
C ALA A 63 9.88 -0.50 10.84
N ASN A 64 8.97 0.31 10.28
CA ASN A 64 9.35 1.41 9.38
C ASN A 64 10.33 2.42 10.01
N ARG A 65 10.16 2.70 11.32
CA ARG A 65 11.07 3.57 12.07
C ARG A 65 12.49 3.00 12.24
N SER A 66 12.63 1.69 12.09
CA SER A 66 13.87 0.96 12.32
C SER A 66 14.62 0.66 11.00
N VAL A 67 14.02 1.00 9.85
CA VAL A 67 14.68 0.91 8.54
C VAL A 67 15.76 1.98 8.48
N SER A 68 16.98 1.60 8.14
CA SER A 68 18.07 2.54 7.86
C SER A 68 18.04 3.00 6.41
N HIS A 69 17.95 2.06 5.46
CA HIS A 69 17.94 2.36 4.03
C HIS A 69 17.43 1.14 3.24
N TRP A 70 17.20 1.32 1.93
CA TRP A 70 17.04 0.23 0.97
C TRP A 70 18.37 -0.10 0.29
N GLY A 71 18.69 -1.40 0.24
CA GLY A 71 19.99 -1.96 -0.14
C GLY A 71 20.29 -1.99 -1.64
N GLY A 72 20.01 -0.92 -2.39
CA GLY A 72 20.37 -0.81 -3.81
C GLY A 72 19.47 -1.59 -4.78
N TRP A 73 18.30 -2.04 -4.35
CA TRP A 73 17.27 -2.64 -5.19
C TRP A 73 15.88 -2.30 -4.64
N CYS A 74 14.86 -2.42 -5.48
CA CYS A 74 13.46 -2.37 -5.05
C CYS A 74 12.63 -3.40 -5.82
N ALA A 75 11.46 -3.76 -5.29
CA ALA A 75 10.53 -4.64 -5.99
C ALA A 75 9.10 -4.09 -6.01
N VAL A 76 8.40 -4.37 -7.09
CA VAL A 76 7.00 -3.98 -7.30
C VAL A 76 6.18 -5.24 -7.47
N ASP A 77 5.15 -5.43 -6.64
CA ASP A 77 4.14 -6.49 -6.83
C ASP A 77 3.20 -6.07 -7.96
N VAL A 78 3.05 -6.94 -8.95
CA VAL A 78 2.11 -6.79 -10.07
C VAL A 78 1.09 -7.93 -9.94
N ASP A 79 -0.01 -7.62 -9.27
CA ASP A 79 -1.07 -8.58 -8.93
C ASP A 79 -2.37 -8.38 -9.74
N ASP A 80 -2.51 -7.22 -10.39
CA ASP A 80 -3.62 -6.80 -11.26
C ASP A 80 -3.03 -6.00 -12.43
N HIS A 81 -3.29 -6.42 -13.67
CA HIS A 81 -2.70 -5.84 -14.87
C HIS A 81 -3.46 -6.23 -16.14
N ASP A 82 -3.27 -5.45 -17.21
CA ASP A 82 -3.79 -5.75 -18.55
C ASP A 82 -2.79 -6.48 -19.47
N PHE A 83 -1.60 -6.86 -18.96
CA PHE A 83 -0.67 -7.69 -19.72
C PHE A 83 -1.26 -9.06 -20.07
N THR A 84 -0.69 -9.65 -21.12
CA THR A 84 -0.95 -11.02 -21.53
C THR A 84 -0.63 -12.05 -20.43
N ASN A 85 -1.38 -13.14 -20.43
CA ASN A 85 -1.16 -14.30 -19.55
C ASN A 85 -0.20 -15.34 -20.14
N ASP A 86 0.42 -15.05 -21.28
CA ASP A 86 1.50 -15.84 -21.83
C ASP A 86 2.87 -15.32 -21.35
N VAL A 87 3.66 -16.18 -20.70
CA VAL A 87 4.94 -15.78 -20.09
C VAL A 87 5.95 -15.30 -21.15
N GLY A 88 5.94 -15.86 -22.36
CA GLY A 88 6.83 -15.45 -23.44
C GLY A 88 6.55 -14.02 -23.91
N THR A 89 5.29 -13.76 -24.23
CA THR A 89 4.81 -12.44 -24.67
C THR A 89 4.90 -11.41 -23.54
N LEU A 90 4.63 -11.82 -22.28
CA LEU A 90 4.81 -10.95 -21.10
C LEU A 90 6.27 -10.50 -20.98
N LYS A 91 7.22 -11.42 -21.16
CA LYS A 91 8.65 -11.09 -21.15
C LYS A 91 9.00 -10.10 -22.24
N GLU A 92 8.51 -10.29 -23.46
CA GLU A 92 8.74 -9.38 -24.59
C GLU A 92 8.20 -7.97 -24.28
N ASN A 93 6.93 -7.87 -23.88
CA ASN A 93 6.28 -6.60 -23.56
C ASN A 93 7.01 -5.84 -22.45
N LEU A 94 7.38 -6.52 -21.36
CA LEU A 94 8.12 -5.89 -20.25
C LEU A 94 9.55 -5.49 -20.64
N SER A 95 10.21 -6.29 -21.49
CA SER A 95 11.55 -5.96 -21.98
C SER A 95 11.52 -4.77 -22.95
N GLU A 96 10.44 -4.61 -23.72
CA GLU A 96 10.25 -3.44 -24.59
C GLU A 96 9.94 -2.19 -23.74
N GLN A 97 8.96 -2.29 -22.84
CA GLN A 97 8.52 -1.19 -21.98
C GLN A 97 9.63 -0.65 -21.06
N PHE A 98 10.47 -1.55 -20.53
CA PHE A 98 11.57 -1.20 -19.63
C PHE A 98 12.95 -1.50 -20.26
N SER A 99 13.06 -1.32 -21.58
CA SER A 99 14.27 -1.62 -22.37
C SER A 99 15.53 -0.90 -21.89
N ASP A 100 15.39 0.28 -21.27
CA ASP A 100 16.51 1.05 -20.73
C ASP A 100 16.93 0.62 -19.32
N LEU A 101 16.25 -0.35 -18.70
CA LEU A 101 16.44 -0.72 -17.29
C LEU A 101 16.83 -2.19 -17.09
N ASP A 102 17.72 -2.43 -16.15
CA ASP A 102 17.99 -3.78 -15.64
C ASP A 102 16.90 -4.20 -14.64
N PHE A 103 16.23 -5.32 -14.91
CA PHE A 103 15.22 -5.87 -14.02
C PHE A 103 15.16 -7.40 -14.03
N VAL A 104 14.60 -7.95 -12.95
CA VAL A 104 14.20 -9.36 -12.83
C VAL A 104 12.70 -9.42 -12.70
N CYS A 105 12.07 -10.34 -13.42
CA CYS A 105 10.66 -10.66 -13.25
C CYS A 105 10.53 -12.10 -12.73
N TYR A 106 9.76 -12.27 -11.64
CA TYR A 106 9.47 -13.60 -11.10
C TYR A 106 8.05 -13.73 -10.60
N SER A 107 7.46 -14.91 -10.78
CA SER A 107 6.09 -15.23 -10.34
C SER A 107 5.93 -15.19 -8.81
N THR A 108 4.73 -14.85 -8.36
CA THR A 108 4.35 -15.02 -6.95
C THR A 108 3.63 -16.35 -6.74
N ALA A 109 3.53 -16.80 -5.49
CA ALA A 109 2.73 -17.97 -5.11
C ALA A 109 1.23 -17.87 -5.49
N GLY A 110 0.75 -16.66 -5.80
CA GLY A 110 -0.61 -16.40 -6.28
C GLY A 110 -0.77 -16.45 -7.80
N SER A 111 0.31 -16.63 -8.57
CA SER A 111 0.30 -16.63 -10.03
C SER A 111 -0.50 -17.81 -10.58
N ARG A 112 -1.38 -17.57 -11.56
CA ARG A 112 -2.21 -18.60 -12.21
C ARG A 112 -2.21 -18.38 -13.72
N ALA A 113 -2.69 -19.38 -14.48
CA ALA A 113 -2.75 -19.27 -15.94
C ALA A 113 -3.74 -18.20 -16.42
N GLU A 114 -4.73 -17.87 -15.60
CA GLU A 114 -5.78 -16.88 -15.89
C GLU A 114 -5.34 -15.44 -15.54
N LEU A 115 -4.36 -15.30 -14.67
CA LEU A 115 -3.76 -14.02 -14.29
C LEU A 115 -2.37 -14.27 -13.71
N LEU A 116 -1.35 -13.88 -14.47
CA LEU A 116 0.04 -13.97 -14.03
C LEU A 116 0.27 -12.96 -12.91
N LYS A 117 0.64 -13.42 -11.72
CA LYS A 117 1.03 -12.53 -10.62
C LYS A 117 2.53 -12.58 -10.46
N PHE A 118 3.18 -11.44 -10.49
CA PHE A 118 4.64 -11.39 -10.51
C PHE A 118 5.20 -10.20 -9.78
N ARG A 119 6.52 -10.20 -9.59
CA ARG A 119 7.27 -9.07 -9.08
C ARG A 119 8.31 -8.63 -10.08
N LEU A 120 8.40 -7.32 -10.26
CA LEU A 120 9.50 -6.67 -10.95
C LEU A 120 10.50 -6.18 -9.93
N VAL A 121 11.73 -6.70 -9.98
CA VAL A 121 12.84 -6.30 -9.13
C VAL A 121 13.79 -5.46 -9.96
N PHE A 122 13.95 -4.19 -9.58
CA PHE A 122 14.80 -3.25 -10.30
C PHE A 122 16.12 -3.02 -9.57
N ARG A 123 17.18 -2.87 -10.37
CA ARG A 123 18.49 -2.44 -9.90
C ARG A 123 18.47 -0.93 -9.65
N LEU A 124 18.99 -0.48 -8.51
CA LEU A 124 19.18 0.95 -8.21
C LEU A 124 20.66 1.34 -8.35
N ASP A 125 20.94 2.60 -8.66
CA ASP A 125 22.30 3.14 -8.75
C ASP A 125 22.89 3.51 -7.38
N GLU A 126 22.02 3.76 -6.39
CA GLU A 126 22.37 4.08 -5.01
C GLU A 126 21.48 3.36 -3.98
N THR A 127 21.91 3.34 -2.72
CA THR A 127 21.04 2.98 -1.59
C THR A 127 20.06 4.11 -1.36
N VAL A 128 18.83 3.77 -0.93
CA VAL A 128 17.80 4.78 -0.67
C VAL A 128 17.66 4.97 0.84
N GLU A 129 18.16 6.08 1.35
CA GLU A 129 18.06 6.43 2.77
C GLU A 129 16.62 6.51 3.25
N GLN A 130 16.38 6.20 4.52
CA GLN A 130 15.05 6.06 5.13
C GLN A 130 14.08 7.21 4.79
N ASP A 131 14.57 8.45 4.83
CA ASP A 131 13.81 9.67 4.58
C ASP A 131 13.47 9.87 3.09
N ARG A 132 14.26 9.31 2.18
CA ARG A 132 14.06 9.34 0.73
C ARG A 132 13.18 8.21 0.21
N ILE A 133 13.03 7.10 0.94
CA ILE A 133 12.28 5.91 0.47
C ILE A 133 10.86 6.26 0.02
N LYS A 134 10.14 7.09 0.78
CA LYS A 134 8.76 7.48 0.40
C LYS A 134 8.72 8.24 -0.92
N SER A 135 9.63 9.22 -1.07
CA SER A 135 9.72 10.04 -2.28
C SER A 135 10.12 9.21 -3.48
N PHE A 136 11.10 8.34 -3.31
CA PHE A 136 11.52 7.38 -4.32
C PHE A 136 10.38 6.43 -4.72
N TRP A 137 9.69 5.85 -3.74
CA TRP A 137 8.59 4.91 -4.00
C TRP A 137 7.44 5.59 -4.76
N PHE A 138 7.08 6.82 -4.39
CA PHE A 138 6.11 7.61 -5.14
C PHE A 138 6.55 7.83 -6.59
N ALA A 139 7.80 8.27 -6.78
CA ALA A 139 8.36 8.54 -8.08
C ALA A 139 8.40 7.28 -8.97
N LEU A 140 8.77 6.13 -8.39
CA LEU A 140 8.77 4.84 -9.07
C LEU A 140 7.38 4.42 -9.52
N ASN A 141 6.37 4.45 -8.66
CA ASN A 141 5.01 4.07 -9.07
C ASN A 141 4.44 5.01 -10.13
N THR A 142 4.79 6.30 -10.07
CA THR A 142 4.39 7.29 -11.08
C THR A 142 5.03 6.99 -12.43
N GLU A 143 6.33 6.69 -12.48
CA GLU A 143 7.05 6.35 -13.72
C GLU A 143 6.57 5.04 -14.33
N LEU A 144 6.27 4.04 -13.50
CA LEU A 144 5.78 2.76 -13.98
C LEU A 144 4.33 2.86 -14.49
N GLY A 145 3.57 3.91 -14.15
CA GLY A 145 2.17 4.06 -14.56
C GLY A 145 1.20 3.28 -13.67
N GLU A 146 1.47 3.20 -12.36
CA GLU A 146 0.61 2.56 -11.35
C GLU A 146 0.34 1.05 -11.57
N ILE A 147 1.17 0.34 -12.33
CA ILE A 147 1.08 -1.12 -12.52
C ILE A 147 1.31 -1.88 -11.20
N GLY A 148 1.89 -1.22 -10.19
CA GLY A 148 2.06 -1.75 -8.85
C GLY A 148 1.08 -1.14 -7.86
N ASP A 149 0.81 -1.83 -6.75
CA ASP A 149 -0.10 -1.33 -5.70
C ASP A 149 0.37 0.03 -5.13
N PRO A 150 -0.34 1.14 -5.46
CA PRO A 150 0.06 2.51 -5.10
C PRO A 150 -0.23 2.84 -3.63
N GLN A 151 -0.96 2.00 -2.89
CA GLN A 151 -1.35 2.28 -1.51
C GLN A 151 -0.23 2.05 -0.49
N THR A 152 0.88 1.46 -0.90
CA THR A 152 1.80 0.90 0.08
C THR A 152 2.88 1.90 0.51
N LYS A 153 2.73 2.40 1.73
CA LYS A 153 3.68 3.30 2.41
C LYS A 153 4.66 2.55 3.34
N ASP A 154 4.85 1.24 3.12
CA ASP A 154 5.60 0.38 4.04
C ASP A 154 7.08 0.30 3.66
N LEU A 155 7.94 0.99 4.42
CA LEU A 155 9.39 1.00 4.23
C LEU A 155 10.01 -0.38 4.52
N ALA A 156 9.39 -1.15 5.42
CA ALA A 156 9.83 -2.47 5.90
C ALA A 156 9.13 -3.62 5.16
N ARG A 157 8.70 -3.39 3.91
CA ARG A 157 7.98 -4.37 3.09
C ARG A 157 8.81 -5.63 2.87
N MET A 158 8.14 -6.77 2.83
CA MET A 158 8.75 -8.07 2.56
C MET A 158 8.05 -8.75 1.39
N TYR A 159 8.81 -9.49 0.61
CA TYR A 159 8.35 -10.24 -0.55
C TYR A 159 8.73 -11.70 -0.36
N TYR A 160 7.84 -12.62 -0.71
CA TYR A 160 8.25 -14.02 -0.82
C TYR A 160 9.37 -14.16 -1.88
N VAL A 161 10.36 -15.01 -1.61
CA VAL A 161 11.41 -15.31 -2.58
C VAL A 161 10.82 -15.92 -3.85
N PRO A 162 11.50 -15.81 -5.01
CA PRO A 162 11.17 -16.67 -6.14
C PRO A 162 11.42 -18.12 -5.74
N ALA A 163 10.41 -18.98 -5.88
CA ALA A 163 10.48 -20.42 -5.62
C ALA A 163 9.37 -21.12 -6.42
N GLN A 164 9.41 -22.45 -6.48
CA GLN A 164 8.36 -23.27 -7.10
C GLN A 164 7.23 -23.49 -6.10
N TYR A 165 6.14 -22.73 -6.23
CA TYR A 165 5.04 -22.77 -5.28
C TYR A 165 3.95 -23.76 -5.72
N PRO A 166 3.38 -24.57 -4.80
CA PRO A 166 2.29 -25.48 -5.14
C PRO A 166 1.11 -24.76 -5.80
N ASN A 167 0.68 -25.30 -6.94
CA ASN A 167 -0.44 -24.78 -7.73
C ASN A 167 -0.24 -23.36 -8.29
N ALA A 168 0.98 -22.84 -8.30
CA ALA A 168 1.31 -21.58 -8.96
C ALA A 168 1.88 -21.83 -10.36
N LEU A 169 1.65 -20.90 -11.27
CA LEU A 169 2.38 -20.85 -12.53
C LEU A 169 3.72 -20.15 -12.27
N ASP A 170 4.76 -20.96 -12.09
CA ASP A 170 6.10 -20.49 -11.73
C ASP A 170 6.91 -20.05 -12.96
N PHE A 171 7.46 -18.85 -12.92
CA PHE A 171 8.37 -18.36 -13.96
C PHE A 171 9.39 -17.37 -13.40
N PHE A 172 10.52 -17.27 -14.10
CA PHE A 172 11.60 -16.35 -13.79
C PHE A 172 12.34 -15.97 -15.05
N PHE A 173 12.49 -14.66 -15.31
CA PHE A 173 13.37 -14.14 -16.34
C PHE A 173 14.02 -12.82 -15.88
N ALA A 174 15.08 -12.43 -16.57
CA ALA A 174 15.76 -11.17 -16.33
C ALA A 174 15.95 -10.45 -17.67
N HIS A 175 15.83 -9.14 -17.63
CA HIS A 175 16.29 -8.24 -18.66
C HIS A 175 17.62 -7.64 -18.20
N SER A 176 18.64 -7.78 -19.04
CA SER A 176 20.02 -7.40 -18.72
C SER A 176 20.62 -6.58 -19.86
N GLY A 177 21.45 -5.60 -19.51
CA GLY A 177 22.07 -4.69 -20.48
C GLY A 177 21.43 -3.31 -20.51
N GLY A 178 20.45 -3.08 -19.64
CA GLY A 178 19.92 -1.75 -19.34
C GLY A 178 20.74 -1.07 -18.25
N ASN A 179 20.20 0.06 -17.77
CA ASN A 179 20.78 0.86 -16.71
C ASN A 179 20.16 0.51 -15.35
N ALA A 180 20.86 0.88 -14.29
CA ALA A 180 20.19 0.98 -13.00
C ALA A 180 19.17 2.13 -13.04
N ILE A 181 18.09 2.04 -12.26
CA ILE A 181 17.25 3.20 -12.00
C ILE A 181 18.10 4.26 -11.31
N ASN A 182 18.17 5.45 -11.91
CA ASN A 182 18.75 6.62 -11.30
C ASN A 182 17.78 7.17 -10.25
N VAL A 183 18.03 6.86 -8.98
CA VAL A 183 17.12 7.21 -7.87
C VAL A 183 16.93 8.73 -7.78
N SER A 184 18.02 9.49 -7.91
CA SER A 184 18.01 10.95 -7.78
C SER A 184 17.28 11.62 -8.94
N GLU A 185 17.52 11.20 -10.18
CA GLU A 185 16.82 11.70 -11.38
C GLU A 185 15.33 11.34 -11.34
N LEU A 186 14.99 10.12 -10.96
CA LEU A 186 13.60 9.68 -10.84
C LEU A 186 12.83 10.52 -9.81
N CYS A 187 13.44 10.75 -8.63
CA CYS A 187 12.85 11.61 -7.59
C CYS A 187 12.70 13.07 -8.06
N ALA A 188 13.63 13.57 -8.88
CA ALA A 188 13.55 14.93 -9.43
C ALA A 188 12.48 15.06 -10.52
N LYS A 189 12.32 14.02 -11.36
CA LYS A 189 11.30 13.94 -12.42
C LYS A 189 9.88 13.89 -11.83
N HIS A 190 9.69 13.13 -10.75
CA HIS A 190 8.42 12.97 -10.04
C HIS A 190 8.53 13.44 -8.60
N PRO A 191 8.59 14.76 -8.37
CA PRO A 191 8.80 15.31 -7.04
C PRO A 191 7.64 14.92 -6.12
N TYR A 192 7.98 14.15 -5.09
CA TYR A 192 7.04 13.86 -4.01
C TYR A 192 7.02 15.04 -3.03
N VAL A 193 5.94 15.80 -3.06
CA VAL A 193 5.61 16.68 -1.93
C VAL A 193 4.86 15.81 -0.94
N GLU A 194 5.56 15.38 0.13
CA GLU A 194 4.84 14.82 1.27
C GLU A 194 3.83 15.89 1.66
N LYS A 195 2.54 15.57 1.54
CA LYS A 195 1.50 16.36 2.18
C LYS A 195 1.75 16.19 3.67
N THR A 196 2.68 16.99 4.21
CA THR A 196 2.64 17.39 5.60
C THR A 196 1.20 17.80 5.79
N GLY A 197 0.46 17.07 6.62
CA GLY A 197 -0.80 17.57 7.15
C GLY A 197 -0.49 18.94 7.70
N ASN A 198 -0.70 19.96 6.87
CA ASN A 198 -0.57 21.35 7.27
C ASN A 198 -1.96 21.79 7.73
N SER A 199 -2.66 20.92 8.46
CA SER A 199 -3.59 21.44 9.44
C SER A 199 -2.70 22.12 10.49
N PHE A 200 -3.03 23.35 10.86
CA PHE A 200 -2.40 24.05 11.98
C PHE A 200 -2.32 23.15 13.23
N LEU A 201 -3.32 22.28 13.39
CA LEU A 201 -3.44 21.28 14.44
C LEU A 201 -2.24 20.33 14.52
N ASP A 202 -1.75 19.78 13.40
CA ASP A 202 -0.67 18.79 13.40
C ASP A 202 0.68 19.37 13.89
N ARG A 203 0.82 20.71 13.92
CA ARG A 203 2.00 21.43 14.41
C ARG A 203 1.95 21.73 15.91
N LEU A 204 0.80 21.50 16.56
CA LEU A 204 0.64 21.75 17.99
C LEU A 204 1.15 20.56 18.82
N PRO A 205 1.63 20.77 20.05
CA PRO A 205 1.87 19.70 21.01
C PRO A 205 0.61 18.84 21.24
N PRO A 206 0.75 17.53 21.56
CA PRO A 206 -0.38 16.61 21.67
C PRO A 206 -1.50 17.06 22.62
N GLU A 207 -1.16 17.71 23.73
CA GLU A 207 -2.15 18.22 24.69
C GLU A 207 -2.98 19.37 24.09
N MET A 208 -2.35 20.26 23.32
CA MET A 208 -3.05 21.34 22.62
C MET A 208 -3.91 20.80 21.47
N GLN A 209 -3.46 19.77 20.74
CA GLN A 209 -4.29 19.10 19.74
C GLN A 209 -5.59 18.57 20.34
N LYS A 210 -5.48 17.89 21.50
CA LYS A 210 -6.63 17.35 22.22
C LYS A 210 -7.58 18.46 22.66
N ALA A 211 -7.06 19.56 23.21
CA ALA A 211 -7.88 20.70 23.64
C ALA A 211 -8.63 21.36 22.48
N VAL A 212 -7.99 21.53 21.32
CA VAL A 212 -8.62 22.12 20.13
C VAL A 212 -9.71 21.21 19.56
N ILE A 213 -9.45 19.89 19.51
CA ILE A 213 -10.46 18.91 19.08
C ILE A 213 -11.66 18.91 20.03
N GLU A 214 -11.44 18.98 21.34
CA GLU A 214 -12.52 19.00 22.32
C GLU A 214 -13.36 20.28 22.22
N HIS A 215 -12.71 21.44 22.09
CA HIS A 215 -13.43 22.70 21.83
C HIS A 215 -14.26 22.64 20.55
N ARG A 216 -13.75 22.03 19.47
CA ARG A 216 -14.52 21.85 18.23
C ARG A 216 -15.77 21.00 18.47
N LYS A 217 -15.67 19.91 19.23
CA LYS A 217 -16.83 19.09 19.59
C LYS A 217 -17.84 19.86 20.44
N GLU A 218 -17.38 20.57 21.47
CA GLU A 218 -18.25 21.37 22.35
C GLU A 218 -18.95 22.52 21.61
N SER A 219 -18.35 23.03 20.54
CA SER A 219 -18.95 24.07 19.71
C SER A 219 -20.09 23.59 18.79
N LEU A 220 -20.28 22.27 18.64
CA LEU A 220 -21.36 21.70 17.85
C LEU A 220 -22.63 21.58 18.70
N ASN A 221 -23.56 22.52 18.50
CA ASN A 221 -24.78 22.62 19.29
C ASN A 221 -26.06 22.68 18.45
N ASN A 222 -25.96 22.59 17.13
CA ASN A 222 -27.13 22.63 16.25
C ASN A 222 -27.79 21.26 16.20
N THR A 223 -28.82 21.05 17.03
CA THR A 223 -29.58 19.78 17.09
C THR A 223 -30.90 19.83 16.32
N ASP A 224 -31.10 20.84 15.45
CA ASP A 224 -32.38 21.05 14.74
C ASP A 224 -32.61 20.07 13.58
N TYR A 225 -31.63 19.20 13.30
CA TYR A 225 -31.72 18.20 12.26
C TYR A 225 -32.31 16.90 12.81
N THR A 226 -33.33 16.40 12.10
CA THR A 226 -33.91 15.08 12.33
C THR A 226 -33.95 14.31 11.01
N TRP A 227 -33.76 13.00 11.11
CA TRP A 227 -33.88 12.05 9.99
C TRP A 227 -34.20 10.67 10.55
N THR A 228 -34.66 9.79 9.68
CA THR A 228 -35.06 8.43 10.05
C THR A 228 -34.22 7.35 9.37
N SER A 229 -33.53 7.69 8.28
CA SER A 229 -32.71 6.78 7.50
C SER A 229 -31.63 7.51 6.71
N TYR A 230 -30.80 6.77 5.98
CA TYR A 230 -29.87 7.37 5.02
C TYR A 230 -30.54 8.12 3.85
N ARG A 231 -31.81 7.83 3.55
CA ARG A 231 -32.53 8.39 2.38
C ARG A 231 -32.96 9.84 2.59
N ASP A 232 -33.31 10.19 3.83
CA ASP A 232 -33.77 11.50 4.28
C ASP A 232 -32.73 12.26 5.11
N CYS A 233 -31.61 11.62 5.49
CA CYS A 233 -30.51 12.28 6.20
C CYS A 233 -29.93 13.46 5.40
N PRO A 234 -29.91 14.70 5.96
CA PRO A 234 -29.42 15.90 5.27
C PRO A 234 -27.89 15.95 5.12
N PHE A 235 -27.18 14.99 5.71
CA PHE A 235 -25.72 14.88 5.66
C PHE A 235 -25.26 13.79 4.67
N PHE A 236 -26.15 12.93 4.20
CA PHE A 236 -25.79 11.82 3.33
C PHE A 236 -25.42 12.28 1.90
N PRO A 237 -24.24 11.91 1.38
CA PRO A 237 -23.75 12.34 0.07
C PRO A 237 -24.40 11.55 -1.08
N LYS A 238 -25.60 11.96 -1.52
CA LYS A 238 -26.40 11.26 -2.54
C LYS A 238 -25.62 10.86 -3.81
N ARG A 239 -24.76 11.75 -4.32
CA ARG A 239 -23.91 11.46 -5.50
C ARG A 239 -22.95 10.30 -5.25
N MET A 240 -22.27 10.28 -4.10
CA MET A 240 -21.35 9.20 -3.74
C MET A 240 -22.10 7.88 -3.50
N GLY A 241 -23.33 7.95 -2.98
CA GLY A 241 -24.20 6.77 -2.88
C GLY A 241 -24.57 6.18 -4.25
N MET A 242 -24.80 7.01 -5.27
CA MET A 242 -25.02 6.53 -6.64
C MET A 242 -23.76 5.89 -7.24
N GLU A 243 -22.60 6.51 -7.03
CA GLU A 243 -21.30 5.95 -7.46
C GLU A 243 -21.01 4.62 -6.79
N TYR A 244 -21.29 4.50 -5.50
CA TYR A 244 -21.13 3.26 -4.75
C TYR A 244 -21.94 2.13 -5.39
N ARG A 245 -23.24 2.34 -5.64
CA ARG A 245 -24.11 1.34 -6.27
C ARG A 245 -23.67 0.87 -7.66
N ALA A 246 -22.87 1.68 -8.36
CA ALA A 246 -22.39 1.37 -9.70
C ALA A 246 -21.08 0.56 -9.72
N ILE A 247 -20.45 0.33 -8.56
CA ILE A 247 -19.26 -0.52 -8.47
C ILE A 247 -19.68 -1.97 -8.79
N THR A 248 -18.86 -2.70 -9.55
CA THR A 248 -19.11 -4.11 -9.90
C THR A 248 -18.09 -5.05 -9.28
N ASP A 249 -16.87 -4.57 -9.04
CA ASP A 249 -15.73 -5.40 -8.66
C ASP A 249 -15.14 -4.97 -7.30
N THR A 250 -14.08 -4.18 -7.29
CA THR A 250 -13.35 -3.76 -6.08
C THR A 250 -13.58 -2.28 -5.75
N GLY A 251 -13.21 -1.85 -4.54
CA GLY A 251 -13.27 -0.43 -4.13
C GLY A 251 -14.45 -0.05 -3.23
N TRP A 252 -15.35 -0.98 -2.90
CA TRP A 252 -16.46 -0.78 -1.98
C TRP A 252 -16.03 -0.16 -0.65
N TYR A 253 -15.09 -0.79 0.06
CA TYR A 253 -14.63 -0.30 1.37
C TYR A 253 -14.07 1.13 1.32
N LEU A 254 -13.30 1.45 0.27
CA LEU A 254 -12.75 2.80 0.10
C LEU A 254 -13.86 3.82 -0.15
N LYS A 255 -14.81 3.51 -1.05
CA LYS A 255 -15.93 4.40 -1.37
C LYS A 255 -16.88 4.56 -0.18
N MET A 256 -17.13 3.51 0.60
CA MET A 256 -17.91 3.60 1.84
C MET A 256 -17.21 4.48 2.89
N TYR A 257 -15.91 4.32 3.08
CA TYR A 257 -15.15 5.22 3.97
C TYR A 257 -15.20 6.68 3.50
N GLN A 258 -15.12 6.94 2.19
CA GLN A 258 -15.32 8.29 1.64
C GLN A 258 -16.72 8.84 1.94
N ILE A 259 -17.76 8.00 1.89
CA ILE A 259 -19.13 8.37 2.28
C ILE A 259 -19.18 8.75 3.77
N MET A 260 -18.54 7.97 4.67
CA MET A 260 -18.48 8.28 6.10
C MET A 260 -17.82 9.64 6.37
N VAL A 261 -16.68 9.91 5.71
CA VAL A 261 -15.97 11.20 5.81
C VAL A 261 -16.85 12.35 5.34
N ALA A 262 -17.58 12.18 4.24
CA ALA A 262 -18.49 13.19 3.72
C ALA A 262 -19.69 13.43 4.65
N ILE A 263 -20.28 12.39 5.24
CA ILE A 263 -21.36 12.51 6.24
C ILE A 263 -20.85 13.34 7.44
N ALA A 264 -19.70 12.97 8.00
CA ALA A 264 -19.08 13.68 9.11
C ALA A 264 -18.80 15.15 8.76
N GLY A 265 -18.21 15.41 7.59
CA GLY A 265 -17.89 16.76 7.12
C GLY A 265 -19.14 17.63 6.93
N HIS A 266 -20.19 17.09 6.31
CA HIS A 266 -21.46 17.81 6.11
C HIS A 266 -22.16 18.13 7.44
N ALA A 267 -22.14 17.22 8.42
CA ALA A 267 -22.74 17.44 9.73
C ALA A 267 -21.99 18.50 10.53
N VAL A 268 -20.66 18.38 10.61
CA VAL A 268 -19.79 19.34 11.31
C VAL A 268 -19.89 20.73 10.68
N ALA A 269 -19.91 20.84 9.34
CA ALA A 269 -20.09 22.11 8.64
C ALA A 269 -21.44 22.79 8.93
N LYS A 270 -22.45 22.02 9.34
CA LYS A 270 -23.79 22.50 9.74
C LYS A 270 -23.93 22.68 11.25
N GLY A 271 -22.87 22.48 12.02
CA GLY A 271 -22.86 22.59 13.48
C GLY A 271 -23.53 21.43 14.20
N TYR A 272 -23.86 20.34 13.50
CA TYR A 272 -24.56 19.19 14.09
C TYR A 272 -23.56 18.22 14.74
N PRO A 273 -23.76 17.83 16.02
CA PRO A 273 -22.86 16.95 16.76
C PRO A 273 -23.08 15.46 16.38
N ILE A 274 -22.78 15.10 15.13
CA ILE A 274 -22.96 13.71 14.68
C ILE A 274 -22.00 12.76 15.38
N THR A 275 -22.50 11.58 15.72
CA THR A 275 -21.74 10.52 16.37
C THR A 275 -21.27 9.45 15.39
N ALA A 276 -20.19 8.75 15.75
CA ALA A 276 -19.73 7.57 14.99
C ALA A 276 -20.82 6.49 14.88
N SER A 277 -21.68 6.38 15.89
CA SER A 277 -22.81 5.43 15.88
C SER A 277 -23.84 5.80 14.82
N GLU A 278 -24.20 7.08 14.69
CA GLU A 278 -25.17 7.53 13.68
C GLU A 278 -24.62 7.35 12.27
N ILE A 279 -23.35 7.69 12.04
CA ILE A 279 -22.66 7.45 10.76
C ILE A 279 -22.67 5.95 10.43
N ALA A 280 -22.33 5.10 11.40
CA ALA A 280 -22.33 3.65 11.24
C ALA A 280 -23.72 3.10 10.91
N THR A 281 -24.77 3.61 11.55
CA THR A 281 -26.17 3.22 11.25
C THR A 281 -26.55 3.59 9.82
N LEU A 282 -26.30 4.84 9.40
CA LEU A 282 -26.59 5.30 8.04
C LEU A 282 -25.88 4.44 6.97
N CYS A 283 -24.60 4.16 7.19
CA CYS A 283 -23.81 3.34 6.28
C CYS A 283 -24.24 1.87 6.28
N LYS A 284 -24.61 1.29 7.42
CA LYS A 284 -25.16 -0.08 7.50
C LYS A 284 -26.48 -0.23 6.77
N GLU A 285 -27.41 0.71 6.98
CA GLU A 285 -28.68 0.73 6.26
C GLU A 285 -28.44 0.79 4.75
N PHE A 286 -27.56 1.69 4.30
CA PHE A 286 -27.22 1.81 2.89
C PHE A 286 -26.53 0.55 2.33
N ASP A 287 -25.60 -0.04 3.08
CA ASP A 287 -24.87 -1.25 2.67
C ASP A 287 -25.79 -2.47 2.55
N SER A 288 -26.75 -2.62 3.47
CA SER A 288 -27.73 -3.72 3.48
C SER A 288 -28.63 -3.75 2.24
N GLU A 289 -28.85 -2.60 1.61
CA GLU A 289 -29.67 -2.47 0.38
C GLU A 289 -28.85 -2.54 -0.91
N THR A 290 -27.53 -2.76 -0.80
CA THR A 290 -26.64 -2.86 -1.95
C THR A 290 -26.02 -4.25 -2.01
N GLY A 291 -24.87 -4.47 -1.37
CA GLY A 291 -24.20 -5.78 -1.40
C GLY A 291 -23.85 -6.37 -0.04
N ASN A 292 -24.24 -5.71 1.05
CA ASN A 292 -24.04 -6.19 2.42
C ASN A 292 -22.57 -6.59 2.72
N TRP A 293 -21.61 -5.86 2.17
CA TRP A 293 -20.18 -6.17 2.30
C TRP A 293 -19.65 -5.95 3.73
N TYR A 294 -20.39 -5.24 4.59
CA TYR A 294 -20.00 -4.93 5.96
C TYR A 294 -20.60 -5.85 7.03
N GLU A 295 -21.27 -6.95 6.67
CA GLU A 295 -21.92 -7.87 7.62
C GLU A 295 -21.01 -8.35 8.77
N ASN A 296 -19.72 -8.58 8.49
CA ASN A 296 -18.74 -9.09 9.45
C ASN A 296 -17.62 -8.09 9.82
N ARG A 297 -17.73 -6.81 9.43
CA ARG A 297 -16.69 -5.78 9.67
C ARG A 297 -17.08 -4.79 10.79
N PRO A 298 -16.10 -4.25 11.54
CA PRO A 298 -16.36 -3.25 12.58
C PRO A 298 -16.56 -1.86 11.97
N ILE A 299 -17.68 -1.64 11.27
CA ILE A 299 -18.01 -0.38 10.57
C ILE A 299 -17.97 0.85 11.51
N GLN A 300 -18.25 0.65 12.80
CA GLN A 300 -18.25 1.72 13.79
C GLN A 300 -16.85 2.26 14.07
N THR A 301 -15.82 1.41 14.01
CA THR A 301 -14.42 1.85 14.13
C THR A 301 -13.99 2.69 12.92
N GLU A 302 -14.51 2.38 11.72
CA GLU A 302 -14.24 3.18 10.53
C GLU A 302 -14.97 4.53 10.57
N ALA A 303 -16.21 4.54 11.05
CA ALA A 303 -16.98 5.76 11.27
C ALA A 303 -16.32 6.68 12.30
N ASP A 304 -15.77 6.12 13.38
CA ASP A 304 -15.00 6.87 14.39
C ASP A 304 -13.76 7.52 13.78
N ARG A 305 -12.99 6.77 12.98
CA ARG A 305 -11.82 7.30 12.26
C ARG A 305 -12.17 8.39 11.25
N ALA A 306 -13.29 8.23 10.53
CA ALA A 306 -13.77 9.23 9.59
C ALA A 306 -14.16 10.54 10.29
N LEU A 307 -14.84 10.42 11.44
CA LEU A 307 -15.23 11.57 12.26
C LEU A 307 -14.01 12.26 12.89
N GLU A 308 -13.05 11.48 13.43
CA GLU A 308 -11.79 12.02 13.96
C GLU A 308 -10.98 12.75 12.88
N TYR A 309 -10.93 12.20 11.66
CA TYR A 309 -10.30 12.86 10.52
C TYR A 309 -10.91 14.24 10.25
N ILE A 310 -12.24 14.38 10.29
CA ILE A 310 -12.91 15.67 10.14
C ILE A 310 -12.58 16.61 11.30
N TYR A 311 -12.58 16.14 12.55
CA TYR A 311 -12.20 17.01 13.67
C TYR A 311 -10.77 17.52 13.60
N ARG A 312 -9.87 16.79 12.96
CA ARG A 312 -8.46 17.20 12.76
C ARG A 312 -8.27 18.12 11.55
N ASN A 313 -9.06 17.94 10.48
CA ASN A 313 -8.81 18.58 9.18
C ASN A 313 -9.88 19.58 8.73
N GLY A 314 -11.03 19.62 9.41
CA GLY A 314 -12.13 20.55 9.16
C GLY A 314 -11.90 21.95 9.74
#